data_AF-A0A918IQS9-F1
#
_entry.id   AF-A0A918IQS9-F1
#
_cell.length_a   1.000
_cell.length_b   1.000
_cell.length_c   1.000
_cell.angle_alpha   90.00
_cell.angle_beta   90.00
_cell.angle_gamma   90.00
#
_symmetry.space_group_name_H-M   'P 1'
#
loop_
_entity.id
_entity.type
_entity.pdbx_description
1 polymer ?
#
loop_
_entity_poly.entity_id
_entity_poly.type
_entity_poly.pdbx_seq_one_letter_code
_entity_poly.pdbx_strand_id
1 'polypeptide(L)'
;MTPLAAEAGRANIFLNWNLIWGPIMEAVKLTCTTCGQANRIPRDRLAQGPKCGSCGEPLANGRVHELDQLSHDKAVRGDELPLLVDYWAPWCGPCRAMAPEFAKAAGALAPAVRFAKLNTQDHPEIAGRARIQGIPALVLYHRGREIARLAGARPAAQIADFVRQNLAGRG
;
A
#
# COMPACT_ATOMS: atom_id res chain seq x y z
N MET A 1 10.42 -9.92 -46.08
CA MET A 1 9.88 -8.59 -45.76
C MET A 1 8.54 -8.77 -45.07
N THR A 2 8.50 -8.81 -43.73
CA THR A 2 7.32 -8.44 -42.92
C THR A 2 7.14 -6.90 -43.00
N PRO A 3 6.03 -6.25 -42.55
CA PRO A 3 5.03 -6.65 -41.53
C PRO A 3 3.57 -6.38 -42.02
N LEU A 4 2.45 -6.39 -41.29
CA LEU A 4 2.15 -5.98 -39.92
C LEU A 4 0.74 -6.50 -39.53
N ALA A 5 0.62 -7.03 -38.30
CA ALA A 5 -0.66 -7.34 -37.67
C ALA A 5 -1.39 -6.04 -37.24
N ALA A 6 -2.71 -6.00 -37.41
CA ALA A 6 -3.56 -4.92 -36.90
C ALA A 6 -4.04 -5.26 -35.47
N GLU A 7 -3.81 -4.31 -34.58
CA GLU A 7 -3.99 -4.39 -33.13
C GLU A 7 -5.46 -4.35 -32.69
N ALA A 8 -5.79 -5.20 -31.71
CA ALA A 8 -7.04 -5.14 -30.96
C ALA A 8 -6.94 -4.04 -29.89
N GLY A 9 -7.76 -3.00 -30.02
CA GLY A 9 -7.90 -1.95 -29.02
C GLY A 9 -8.65 -2.43 -27.78
N ARG A 10 -7.93 -2.56 -26.64
CA ARG A 10 -8.46 -2.45 -25.26
C ARG A 10 -7.40 -2.51 -24.14
N ALA A 11 -6.30 -1.77 -24.27
CA ALA A 11 -5.30 -1.65 -23.21
C ALA A 11 -4.85 -0.19 -23.04
N ASN A 12 -5.50 0.59 -22.16
CA ASN A 12 -5.06 1.98 -21.93
C ASN A 12 -5.35 2.52 -20.52
N ILE A 13 -4.80 1.86 -19.49
CA ILE A 13 -4.56 2.44 -18.15
C ILE A 13 -3.41 1.71 -17.41
N PHE A 14 -3.05 0.49 -17.85
CA PHE A 14 -1.80 -0.18 -17.48
C PHE A 14 -0.61 0.35 -18.29
N LEU A 15 -0.38 1.66 -18.25
CA LEU A 15 0.89 2.20 -18.76
C LEU A 15 2.02 1.51 -17.98
N ASN A 16 2.84 0.81 -18.76
CA ASN A 16 3.88 -0.14 -18.42
C ASN A 16 4.57 0.13 -17.06
N TRP A 17 4.06 -0.51 -16.01
CA TRP A 17 4.60 -0.46 -14.63
C TRP A 17 6.07 -0.90 -14.57
N ASN A 18 6.61 -1.51 -15.63
CA ASN A 18 8.02 -1.86 -15.74
C ASN A 18 8.95 -0.63 -15.91
N LEU A 19 8.44 0.49 -16.44
CA LEU A 19 9.25 1.70 -16.67
C LEU A 19 9.37 2.61 -15.44
N ILE A 20 8.54 2.38 -14.42
CA ILE A 20 8.49 3.22 -13.21
C ILE A 20 9.31 2.59 -12.05
N TRP A 21 9.74 1.32 -12.17
CA TRP A 21 10.19 0.49 -11.02
C TRP A 21 11.49 -0.27 -11.22
N GLY A 22 12.50 0.27 -11.91
CA GLY A 22 13.83 -0.36 -12.02
C GLY A 22 13.80 -1.82 -12.53
N PRO A 23 14.89 -2.61 -12.37
CA PRO A 23 14.89 -4.00 -12.82
C PRO A 23 13.82 -4.83 -12.09
N ILE A 24 13.07 -5.62 -12.85
CA ILE A 24 11.95 -6.45 -12.38
C ILE A 24 12.47 -7.40 -11.30
N MET A 25 12.21 -7.09 -10.04
CA MET A 25 12.41 -8.03 -8.95
C MET A 25 11.49 -9.24 -9.17
N GLU A 26 12.01 -10.45 -9.34
CA GLU A 26 11.20 -11.65 -9.59
C GLU A 26 10.23 -11.96 -8.42
N ALA A 27 10.56 -11.51 -7.22
CA ALA A 27 9.74 -11.66 -6.03
C ALA A 27 9.77 -10.37 -5.19
N VAL A 28 8.77 -10.23 -4.33
CA VAL A 28 8.70 -9.18 -3.31
C VAL A 28 8.62 -9.78 -1.92
N LYS A 29 9.28 -9.14 -0.96
CA LYS A 29 9.12 -9.45 0.46
C LYS A 29 7.98 -8.63 1.06
N LEU A 30 7.03 -9.31 1.71
CA LEU A 30 5.92 -8.70 2.45
C LEU A 30 5.86 -9.22 3.88
N THR A 31 5.64 -8.31 4.83
CA THR A 31 5.33 -8.62 6.23
C THR A 31 3.86 -8.97 6.38
N CYS A 32 3.57 -10.12 7.02
CA CYS A 32 2.23 -10.43 7.50
C CYS A 32 1.83 -9.47 8.61
N THR A 33 0.70 -8.78 8.47
CA THR A 33 0.24 -7.81 9.46
C THR A 33 -0.34 -8.46 10.72
N THR A 34 -0.63 -9.77 10.68
CA THR A 34 -1.16 -10.52 11.83
C THR A 34 -0.06 -11.15 12.69
N CYS A 35 0.91 -11.83 12.08
CA CYS A 35 1.96 -12.55 12.84
C CYS A 35 3.37 -11.97 12.67
N GLY A 36 3.54 -10.96 11.81
CA GLY A 36 4.84 -10.33 11.56
C GLY A 36 5.85 -11.21 10.81
N GLN A 37 5.44 -12.36 10.26
CA GLN A 37 6.30 -13.20 9.41
C GLN A 37 6.63 -12.47 8.10
N ALA A 38 7.91 -12.48 7.70
CA ALA A 38 8.32 -12.05 6.37
C ALA A 38 8.05 -13.18 5.36
N ASN A 39 7.39 -12.84 4.26
CA ASN A 39 7.01 -13.76 3.20
C ASN A 39 7.61 -13.27 1.88
N ARG A 40 8.25 -14.17 1.12
CA ARG A 40 8.74 -13.89 -0.22
C ARG A 40 7.71 -14.40 -1.23
N ILE A 41 7.20 -13.50 -2.07
CA ILE A 41 6.10 -13.79 -2.99
C ILE A 41 6.58 -13.52 -4.42
N PRO A 42 6.54 -14.52 -5.32
CA PRO A 42 6.78 -14.29 -6.75
C PRO A 42 5.82 -13.20 -7.28
N ARG A 43 6.33 -12.25 -8.07
CA ARG A 43 5.51 -11.11 -8.52
C ARG A 43 4.29 -11.53 -9.32
N ASP A 44 4.43 -12.54 -10.17
CA ASP A 44 3.36 -13.16 -10.96
C ASP A 44 2.25 -13.80 -10.11
N ARG A 45 2.52 -14.05 -8.82
CA ARG A 45 1.55 -14.60 -7.86
C ARG A 45 0.89 -13.57 -6.95
N LEU A 46 1.25 -12.29 -7.04
CA LEU A 46 0.66 -11.25 -6.19
C LEU A 46 -0.86 -11.13 -6.37
N ALA A 47 -1.34 -11.25 -7.61
CA ALA A 47 -2.77 -11.18 -7.92
C ALA A 47 -3.56 -12.46 -7.52
N GLN A 48 -2.87 -13.53 -7.13
CA GLN A 48 -3.49 -14.83 -6.79
C GLN A 48 -3.92 -14.93 -5.32
N GLY A 49 -3.84 -13.82 -4.56
CA GLY A 49 -4.19 -13.80 -3.14
C GLY A 49 -3.21 -14.59 -2.26
N PRO A 50 -1.91 -14.25 -2.28
CA PRO A 50 -0.90 -14.96 -1.50
C PRO A 50 -1.22 -14.91 0.00
N LYS A 51 -1.01 -16.03 0.68
CA LYS A 51 -1.21 -16.19 2.12
C LYS A 51 0.13 -16.22 2.85
N CYS A 52 0.12 -15.83 4.12
CA CYS A 52 1.24 -15.97 5.01
C CYS A 52 1.56 -17.45 5.21
N GLY A 53 2.81 -17.86 4.97
CA GLY A 53 3.25 -19.25 5.16
C GLY A 53 3.24 -19.71 6.63
N SER A 54 3.14 -18.79 7.59
CA SER A 54 3.13 -19.11 9.02
C SER A 54 1.71 -19.16 9.62
N CYS A 55 0.80 -18.25 9.24
CA CYS A 55 -0.53 -18.14 9.88
C CYS A 55 -1.71 -18.19 8.89
N GLY A 56 -1.46 -18.27 7.58
CA GLY A 56 -2.51 -18.36 6.56
C GLY A 56 -3.22 -17.04 6.21
N GLU A 57 -2.95 -15.94 6.90
CA GLU A 57 -3.56 -14.63 6.61
C GLU A 57 -3.23 -14.15 5.18
N PRO A 58 -4.19 -13.60 4.41
CA PRO A 58 -3.92 -12.96 3.13
C PRO A 58 -2.95 -11.77 3.24
N LEU A 59 -1.98 -11.67 2.33
CA LEU A 59 -0.92 -10.66 2.40
C LEU A 59 -1.15 -9.42 1.53
N ALA A 60 -1.82 -9.58 0.38
CA ALA A 60 -2.02 -8.54 -0.62
C ALA A 60 -3.35 -8.73 -1.38
N ASN A 61 -4.48 -8.60 -0.68
CA ASN A 61 -5.83 -8.89 -1.20
C ASN A 61 -6.68 -7.64 -1.50
N GLY A 62 -6.06 -6.46 -1.54
CA GLY A 62 -6.76 -5.18 -1.75
C GLY A 62 -7.63 -4.71 -0.59
N ARG A 63 -7.50 -5.32 0.60
CA ARG A 63 -8.13 -4.85 1.84
C ARG A 63 -7.19 -3.94 2.62
N VAL A 64 -7.77 -3.18 3.54
CA VAL A 64 -7.04 -2.38 4.52
C VAL A 64 -6.70 -3.27 5.71
N HIS A 65 -5.42 -3.44 6.01
CA HIS A 65 -4.96 -4.22 7.15
C HIS A 65 -4.80 -3.34 8.40
N GLU A 66 -5.22 -3.82 9.56
CA GLU A 66 -4.88 -3.17 10.84
C GLU A 66 -3.41 -3.47 11.15
N LEU A 67 -2.72 -2.45 11.66
CA LEU A 67 -1.38 -2.60 12.21
C LEU A 67 -1.42 -2.39 13.72
N ASP A 68 -0.64 -3.21 14.41
CA ASP A 68 -0.13 -2.95 15.75
C ASP A 68 1.33 -2.46 15.68
N GLN A 69 1.97 -2.30 16.83
CA GLN A 69 3.37 -1.88 16.90
C GLN A 69 4.34 -2.81 16.15
N LEU A 70 4.18 -4.12 16.33
CA LEU A 70 5.10 -5.10 15.76
C LEU A 70 4.99 -5.14 14.23
N SER A 71 3.76 -5.25 13.73
CA SER A 71 3.45 -5.31 12.31
C SER A 71 3.75 -3.99 11.60
N HIS A 72 3.49 -2.84 12.24
CA HIS A 72 3.86 -1.54 11.71
C HIS A 72 5.37 -1.44 11.45
N ASP A 73 6.18 -1.63 12.50
CA ASP A 73 7.63 -1.45 12.41
C ASP A 73 8.27 -2.45 11.43
N LYS A 74 7.73 -3.67 11.35
CA LYS A 74 8.18 -4.67 10.38
C LYS A 74 7.76 -4.33 8.95
N ALA A 75 6.50 -3.96 8.72
CA ALA A 75 5.98 -3.68 7.38
C ALA A 75 6.63 -2.42 6.79
N VAL A 76 6.72 -1.32 7.55
CA VAL A 76 7.36 -0.07 7.10
C VAL A 76 8.81 -0.31 6.68
N ARG A 77 9.58 -1.10 7.45
CA ARG A 77 10.99 -1.39 7.16
C ARG A 77 11.18 -2.48 6.10
N GLY A 78 10.33 -3.49 6.11
CA GLY A 78 10.55 -4.77 5.44
C GLY A 78 9.81 -4.93 4.12
N ASP A 79 8.71 -4.22 3.90
CA ASP A 79 7.92 -4.38 2.69
C ASP A 79 8.61 -3.81 1.46
N GLU A 80 8.57 -4.60 0.39
CA GLU A 80 9.09 -4.21 -0.93
C GLU A 80 8.00 -3.69 -1.87
N LEU A 81 6.72 -3.94 -1.59
CA LEU A 81 5.64 -3.15 -2.17
C LEU A 81 5.51 -1.82 -1.41
N PRO A 82 5.01 -0.74 -2.03
CA PRO A 82 4.64 0.43 -1.27
C PRO A 82 3.51 0.10 -0.31
N LEU A 83 3.58 0.75 0.83
CA LEU A 83 2.62 0.64 1.91
C LEU A 83 2.09 2.03 2.21
N LEU A 84 0.80 2.25 1.97
CA LEU A 84 0.10 3.44 2.41
C LEU A 84 -0.54 3.15 3.77
N VAL A 85 -0.16 3.92 4.79
CA VAL A 85 -0.70 3.82 6.14
C VAL A 85 -1.61 5.00 6.44
N ASP A 86 -2.85 4.73 6.84
CA ASP A 86 -3.77 5.70 7.45
C ASP A 86 -3.61 5.73 8.98
N TYR A 87 -3.02 6.80 9.49
CA TYR A 87 -2.95 7.08 10.91
C TYR A 87 -4.25 7.75 11.35
N TRP A 88 -5.01 7.04 12.17
CA TRP A 88 -6.41 7.38 12.47
C TRP A 88 -6.72 7.17 13.95
N ALA A 89 -7.94 7.54 14.37
CA ALA A 89 -8.48 7.19 15.68
C ALA A 89 -10.01 7.05 15.62
N PRO A 90 -10.64 6.22 16.47
CA PRO A 90 -12.07 5.92 16.40
C PRO A 90 -12.96 7.14 16.71
N TRP A 91 -12.49 8.04 17.57
CA TRP A 91 -13.20 9.26 17.95
C TRP A 91 -13.16 10.34 16.86
N CYS A 92 -12.23 10.25 15.90
CA CYS A 92 -12.04 11.23 14.83
C CYS A 92 -13.11 11.11 13.74
N GLY A 93 -14.02 12.09 13.67
CA GLY A 93 -15.09 12.16 12.66
C GLY A 93 -14.60 12.05 11.21
N PRO A 94 -13.65 12.91 10.77
CA PRO A 94 -13.08 12.83 9.42
C PRO A 94 -12.41 11.49 9.10
N CYS A 95 -11.78 10.84 10.09
CA CYS A 95 -11.17 9.53 9.93
C CYS A 95 -12.24 8.46 9.61
N ARG A 96 -13.35 8.45 10.36
CA ARG A 96 -14.47 7.55 10.09
C ARG A 96 -15.08 7.79 8.70
N ALA A 97 -15.17 9.06 8.27
CA ALA A 97 -15.66 9.41 6.94
C ALA A 97 -14.71 8.96 5.82
N MET A 98 -13.39 8.97 6.05
CA MET A 98 -12.39 8.55 5.06
C MET A 98 -12.23 7.03 4.97
N ALA A 99 -12.50 6.27 6.04
CA ALA A 99 -12.32 4.82 6.07
C ALA A 99 -12.91 4.06 4.85
N PRO A 100 -14.16 4.28 4.40
CA PRO A 100 -14.68 3.62 3.20
C PRO A 100 -13.99 4.08 1.91
N GLU A 101 -13.55 5.34 1.83
CA GLU A 101 -12.81 5.87 0.68
C GLU A 101 -11.41 5.27 0.59
N PHE A 102 -10.75 5.08 1.73
CA PHE A 102 -9.47 4.41 1.84
C PHE A 102 -9.56 2.94 1.40
N ALA A 103 -10.63 2.24 1.79
CA ALA A 103 -10.88 0.86 1.34
C ALA A 103 -11.16 0.77 -0.18
N LYS A 104 -11.90 1.72 -0.77
CA LYS A 104 -12.09 1.79 -2.22
C LYS A 104 -10.76 1.99 -2.95
N ALA A 105 -9.90 2.88 -2.46
CA ALA A 105 -8.58 3.10 -3.02
C ALA A 105 -7.68 1.85 -2.91
N ALA A 106 -7.77 1.12 -1.79
CA ALA A 106 -7.06 -0.16 -1.60
C ALA A 106 -7.43 -1.18 -2.68
N GLY A 107 -8.73 -1.34 -2.97
CA GLY A 107 -9.20 -2.22 -4.04
C GLY A 107 -8.72 -1.77 -5.43
N ALA A 108 -8.74 -0.46 -5.71
CA ALA A 108 -8.36 0.09 -7.01
C ALA A 108 -6.84 0.01 -7.30
N LEU A 109 -6.00 -0.10 -6.28
CA LEU A 109 -4.54 -0.17 -6.40
C LEU A 109 -3.97 -1.56 -6.08
N ALA A 110 -4.82 -2.54 -5.80
CA ALA A 110 -4.42 -3.91 -5.59
C ALA A 110 -3.94 -4.56 -6.91
N PRO A 111 -2.97 -5.49 -6.85
CA PRO A 111 -2.12 -5.85 -5.71
C PRO A 111 -0.84 -4.98 -5.61
N ALA A 112 -0.73 -3.90 -6.39
CA ALA A 112 0.50 -3.15 -6.57
C ALA A 112 0.90 -2.32 -5.33
N VAL A 113 -0.07 -1.92 -4.51
CA VAL A 113 0.14 -1.12 -3.30
C VAL A 113 -0.63 -1.75 -2.14
N ARG A 114 0.02 -1.83 -0.97
CA ARG A 114 -0.61 -2.28 0.27
C ARG A 114 -1.23 -1.11 0.99
N PHE A 115 -2.41 -1.34 1.57
CA PHE A 115 -3.12 -0.37 2.37
C PHE A 115 -3.24 -0.90 3.79
N ALA A 116 -2.91 -0.06 4.75
CA ALA A 116 -3.00 -0.38 6.15
C ALA A 116 -3.45 0.83 6.95
N LYS A 117 -3.92 0.60 8.17
CA LYS A 117 -4.28 1.66 9.10
C LYS A 117 -3.69 1.36 10.48
N LEU A 118 -3.41 2.41 11.23
CA LEU A 118 -2.90 2.34 12.59
C LEU A 118 -3.71 3.27 13.48
N ASN A 119 -4.34 2.71 14.52
CA ASN A 119 -5.00 3.51 15.54
C ASN A 119 -3.97 4.24 16.43
N THR A 120 -3.87 5.56 16.31
CA THR A 120 -2.94 6.38 17.10
C THR A 120 -3.36 6.53 18.55
N GLN A 121 -4.63 6.25 18.89
CA GLN A 121 -5.07 6.20 20.29
C GLN A 121 -4.49 4.99 21.02
N ASP A 122 -4.41 3.84 20.36
CA ASP A 122 -3.89 2.60 20.94
C ASP A 122 -2.35 2.56 20.87
N HIS A 123 -1.77 3.26 19.89
CA HIS A 123 -0.32 3.28 19.61
C HIS A 123 0.29 4.70 19.56
N PRO A 124 0.19 5.49 20.64
CA PRO A 124 0.67 6.88 20.67
C PRO A 124 2.19 7.00 20.44
N GLU A 125 2.96 5.99 20.84
CA GLU A 125 4.41 5.92 20.63
C GLU A 125 4.78 5.85 19.14
N ILE A 126 3.97 5.16 18.33
CA ILE A 126 4.18 5.10 16.88
C ILE A 126 3.80 6.44 16.25
N ALA A 127 2.69 7.05 16.68
CA ALA A 127 2.28 8.36 16.21
C ALA A 127 3.38 9.41 16.43
N GLY A 128 4.04 9.37 17.60
CA GLY A 128 5.19 10.20 17.92
C GLY A 128 6.38 9.95 16.96
N ARG A 129 6.80 8.69 16.78
CA ARG A 129 7.92 8.33 15.86
C ARG A 129 7.63 8.70 14.41
N ALA A 130 6.39 8.53 13.95
CA ALA A 130 5.95 8.88 12.60
C ALA A 130 5.68 10.38 12.43
N ARG A 131 5.83 11.19 13.50
CA ARG A 131 5.60 12.64 13.54
C ARG A 131 4.20 13.00 13.04
N ILE A 132 3.19 12.30 13.55
CA ILE A 132 1.78 12.56 13.23
C ILE A 132 1.30 13.76 14.06
N GLN A 133 1.00 14.87 13.37
CA GLN A 133 0.57 16.12 14.01
C GLN A 133 -0.96 16.30 14.00
N GLY A 134 -1.67 15.54 13.18
CA GLY A 134 -3.12 15.56 13.04
C GLY A 134 -3.59 14.33 12.29
N ILE A 135 -4.87 14.01 12.42
CA ILE A 135 -5.50 12.82 11.82
C ILE A 135 -6.78 13.17 11.05
N PRO A 136 -7.13 12.43 9.99
CA PRO A 136 -6.34 11.33 9.43
C PRO A 136 -5.07 11.84 8.72
N ALA A 137 -4.00 11.05 8.78
CA ALA A 137 -2.77 11.30 8.06
C ALA A 137 -2.38 10.06 7.26
N LEU A 138 -2.13 10.25 5.98
CA LEU A 138 -1.68 9.20 5.08
C LEU A 138 -0.18 9.31 4.89
N VAL A 139 0.56 8.24 5.16
CA VAL A 139 2.00 8.18 4.90
C VAL A 139 2.31 7.03 3.96
N LEU A 140 2.96 7.33 2.84
CA LEU A 140 3.36 6.36 1.85
C LEU A 140 4.82 5.96 2.11
N TYR A 141 5.00 4.69 2.42
CA TYR A 141 6.30 4.06 2.59
C TYR A 141 6.64 3.21 1.37
N HIS A 142 7.93 3.15 1.04
CA HIS A 142 8.44 2.20 0.07
C HIS A 142 9.88 1.83 0.44
N ARG A 143 10.14 0.53 0.60
CA ARG A 143 11.48 -0.03 0.91
C ARG A 143 12.15 0.67 2.10
N GLY A 144 11.45 0.73 3.23
CA GLY A 144 12.00 1.31 4.47
C GLY A 144 12.02 2.83 4.54
N ARG A 145 11.52 3.53 3.52
CA ARG A 145 11.56 5.00 3.45
C ARG A 145 10.16 5.55 3.35
N GLU A 146 9.88 6.60 4.12
CA GLU A 146 8.78 7.51 3.81
C GLU A 146 9.10 8.23 2.48
N ILE A 147 8.20 8.12 1.51
CA ILE A 147 8.37 8.74 0.19
C ILE A 147 7.41 9.90 -0.04
N ALA A 148 6.27 9.93 0.66
CA ALA A 148 5.32 11.02 0.63
C ALA A 148 4.39 10.96 1.84
N ARG A 149 3.76 12.09 2.17
CA ARG A 149 2.67 12.16 3.16
C ARG A 149 1.59 13.15 2.74
N LEU A 150 0.39 12.93 3.25
CA LEU A 150 -0.78 13.78 3.01
C LEU A 150 -1.65 13.82 4.26
N ALA A 151 -2.08 15.01 4.67
CA ALA A 151 -2.98 15.18 5.81
C ALA A 151 -4.42 15.43 5.36
N GLY A 152 -5.37 14.99 6.18
CA GLY A 152 -6.79 15.26 6.02
C GLY A 152 -7.56 14.20 5.24
N ALA A 153 -8.88 14.15 5.49
CA ALA A 153 -9.79 13.21 4.85
C ALA A 153 -10.02 13.56 3.38
N ARG A 154 -9.97 12.56 2.48
CA ARG A 154 -10.15 12.77 1.03
C ARG A 154 -10.91 11.61 0.36
N PRO A 155 -11.55 11.83 -0.80
CA PRO A 155 -12.17 10.78 -1.59
C PRO A 155 -11.16 9.78 -2.16
N ALA A 156 -11.62 8.57 -2.49
CA ALA A 156 -10.79 7.46 -2.97
C ALA A 156 -9.93 7.83 -4.20
N ALA A 157 -10.49 8.61 -5.13
CA ALA A 157 -9.78 9.05 -6.34
C ALA A 157 -8.54 9.88 -6.00
N GLN A 158 -8.66 10.83 -5.07
CA GLN A 158 -7.54 11.67 -4.66
C GLN A 158 -6.46 10.88 -3.91
N ILE A 159 -6.87 9.87 -3.11
CA ILE A 159 -5.93 8.96 -2.45
C ILE A 159 -5.15 8.17 -3.50
N ALA A 160 -5.84 7.63 -4.51
CA ALA A 160 -5.19 6.86 -5.57
C ALA A 160 -4.24 7.72 -6.42
N ASP A 161 -4.62 8.96 -6.72
CA ASP A 161 -3.79 9.88 -7.48
C ASP A 161 -2.54 10.30 -6.69
N PHE A 162 -2.68 10.58 -5.39
CA PHE A 162 -1.54 10.82 -4.51
C PHE A 162 -0.52 9.68 -4.56
N VAL A 163 -0.99 8.43 -4.50
CA VAL A 163 -0.12 7.25 -4.59
C VAL A 163 0.57 7.19 -5.96
N ARG A 164 -0.18 7.31 -7.06
CA ARG A 164 0.38 7.23 -8.43
C ARG A 164 1.43 8.31 -8.68
N GLN A 165 1.16 9.56 -8.29
CA GLN A 165 2.07 10.69 -8.48
C GLN A 165 3.41 10.48 -7.77
N ASN A 166 3.37 9.94 -6.54
CA ASN A 166 4.58 9.76 -5.73
C ASN A 166 5.35 8.46 -6.02
N LEU A 167 4.75 7.53 -6.77
CA LEU A 167 5.43 6.36 -7.31
C LEU A 167 6.03 6.62 -8.70
N ALA A 168 5.39 7.47 -9.52
CA ALA A 168 5.87 7.81 -10.87
C ALA A 168 7.19 8.61 -10.89
N GLY A 169 7.45 9.42 -9.86
CA GLY A 169 8.63 10.29 -9.80
C GLY A 169 9.96 9.62 -9.42
N ARG A 170 10.08 8.28 -9.50
CA ARG A 170 11.25 7.52 -9.03
C ARG A 170 11.80 6.49 -10.03
N GLY A 171 11.59 6.72 -11.33
CA GLY A 171 12.30 6.02 -12.41
C GLY A 171 13.79 6.36 -12.45
#